data_AF-A0A6G1WR07-F1
#
_entry.id   AF-A0A6G1WR07-F1
#
_cell.length_a   1.000
_cell.length_b   1.000
_cell.length_c   1.000
_cell.angle_alpha   90.00
_cell.angle_beta   90.00
_cell.angle_gamma   90.00
#
_symmetry.space_group_name_H-M   'P 1'
#
loop_
_entity.id
_entity.type
_entity.pdbx_description
1 polymer ?
#
loop_
_entity_poly.entity_id
_entity_poly.type
_entity_poly.pdbx_seq_one_letter_code
_entity_poly.pdbx_strand_id
1 'polypeptide(L)'
;MPDNGAFLWDWFWELRQAQPPGFSGPVPISNVEVSVWCQLTGNIIRREELAILRAMDARFCIEIEAESEAIRERDDDLACRPTDRRRKRKLACVSK
;
A
#
# COMPACT_ATOMS: atom_id res chain seq x y z
N MET A 1 8.70 3.77 21.26
CA MET A 1 9.78 3.33 20.36
C MET A 1 11.09 3.83 20.95
N PRO A 2 12.19 3.06 21.01
CA PRO A 2 13.43 3.54 21.63
C PRO A 2 14.00 4.73 20.84
N ASP A 3 14.48 5.75 21.55
CA ASP A 3 14.88 7.06 20.99
C ASP A 3 15.97 6.96 19.93
N ASN A 4 16.81 5.92 19.99
CA ASN A 4 17.91 5.69 19.06
C ASN A 4 17.48 5.16 17.68
N GLY A 5 16.18 4.96 17.42
CA GLY A 5 15.67 4.44 16.16
C GLY A 5 14.53 5.27 15.55
N ALA A 6 14.14 6.38 16.16
CA ALA A 6 13.04 7.22 15.68
C ALA A 6 13.31 7.76 14.26
N PHE A 7 14.55 8.14 13.97
CA PHE A 7 14.94 8.67 12.65
C PHE A 7 14.76 7.65 11.51
N LEU A 8 14.87 6.35 11.77
CA LEU A 8 14.63 5.31 10.77
C LEU A 8 13.17 5.29 10.33
N TRP A 9 12.27 5.60 11.26
CA TRP A 9 10.84 5.69 10.97
C TRP A 9 10.53 6.90 10.09
N ASP A 10 11.13 8.05 10.39
CA ASP A 10 10.98 9.26 9.58
C ASP A 10 11.52 9.06 8.16
N TRP A 11 12.73 8.49 8.03
CA TRP A 11 13.34 8.15 6.74
C TRP A 11 12.48 7.18 5.92
N PHE A 12 11.90 6.18 6.58
CA PHE A 12 11.02 5.23 5.93
C PHE A 12 9.81 5.93 5.30
N TRP A 13 9.13 6.82 6.04
CA TRP A 13 7.97 7.55 5.52
C TRP A 13 8.33 8.55 4.43
N GLU A 14 9.48 9.21 4.55
CA GLU A 14 9.96 10.15 3.53
C GLU A 14 10.21 9.43 2.19
N LEU A 15 10.94 8.31 2.21
CA LEU A 15 11.17 7.46 1.03
C LEU A 15 9.85 6.98 0.42
N ARG A 16 8.88 6.64 1.27
CA ARG A 16 7.58 6.12 0.82
C ARG A 16 6.71 7.17 0.15
N GLN A 17 6.68 8.39 0.69
CA GLN A 17 5.92 9.50 0.10
C GLN A 17 6.54 10.00 -1.20
N ALA A 18 7.86 9.82 -1.37
CA ALA A 18 8.55 10.15 -2.61
C ALA A 18 8.19 9.19 -3.75
N GLN A 19 7.62 8.01 -3.46
CA GLN A 19 7.18 7.11 -4.52
C GLN A 19 5.97 7.70 -5.26
N PRO A 20 6.02 7.75 -6.61
CA PRO A 20 4.87 8.19 -7.39
C PRO A 20 3.69 7.26 -7.11
N PRO A 21 2.45 7.78 -7.06
CA PRO A 21 1.26 6.95 -6.92
C PRO A 21 1.17 6.01 -8.12
N GLY A 22 1.70 4.80 -7.96
CA GLY A 22 1.77 3.79 -9.00
C GLY A 22 0.41 3.11 -9.15
N PHE A 23 0.01 2.89 -10.40
CA PHE A 23 -1.20 2.14 -10.78
C PHE A 23 -1.14 0.64 -10.41
N SER A 24 -0.04 0.17 -9.82
CA SER A 24 0.31 -1.25 -9.68
C SER A 24 0.72 -1.60 -8.25
N GLY A 25 -0.20 -1.52 -7.30
CA GLY A 25 -0.04 -2.09 -5.96
C GLY A 25 1.10 -1.50 -5.12
N PRO A 26 1.35 -2.04 -3.92
CA PRO A 26 2.44 -1.62 -3.06
C PRO A 26 3.79 -1.99 -3.67
N VAL A 27 4.49 -1.01 -4.23
CA VAL A 27 5.84 -1.20 -4.80
C VAL A 27 6.87 -1.14 -3.66
N PRO A 28 7.76 -2.14 -3.53
CA PRO A 28 8.84 -2.11 -2.55
C PRO A 28 9.87 -1.05 -2.92
N ILE A 29 10.47 -0.41 -1.90
CA ILE A 29 11.48 0.62 -2.09
C ILE A 29 12.73 0.01 -2.72
N SER A 30 13.11 0.52 -3.90
CA SER A 30 14.27 -0.01 -4.64
C SER A 30 15.59 0.52 -4.07
N ASN A 31 16.68 -0.23 -4.25
CA ASN A 31 18.03 0.24 -3.90
C ASN A 31 18.42 1.52 -4.66
N VAL A 32 17.90 1.69 -5.86
CA VAL A 32 18.17 2.86 -6.69
C VAL A 32 17.53 4.09 -6.04
N GLU A 33 16.28 4.00 -5.59
CA GLU A 33 15.61 5.09 -4.89
C GLU A 33 16.31 5.45 -3.58
N VAL A 34 16.73 4.46 -2.79
CA VAL A 34 17.50 4.74 -1.58
C VAL A 34 18.80 5.46 -1.91
N SER A 35 19.51 5.02 -2.95
CA SER A 35 20.75 5.67 -3.41
C SER A 35 20.51 7.11 -3.85
N VAL A 36 19.46 7.35 -4.64
CA VAL A 36 19.08 8.70 -5.11
C VAL A 36 18.64 9.57 -3.94
N TRP A 37 17.86 9.05 -3.00
CA TRP A 37 17.43 9.78 -1.81
C TRP A 37 18.62 10.19 -0.93
N CYS A 38 19.60 9.30 -0.71
CA CYS A 38 20.85 9.65 -0.02
C CYS A 38 21.61 10.77 -0.73
N GLN A 39 21.62 10.79 -2.07
CA GLN A 39 22.26 11.86 -2.84
C GLN A 39 21.51 13.20 -2.72
N LEU A 40 20.18 13.17 -2.69
CA LEU A 40 19.34 14.38 -2.61
C LEU A 40 19.34 15.01 -1.21
N THR A 41 19.31 14.18 -0.17
CA THR A 41 19.24 14.63 1.23
C THR A 41 20.61 14.83 1.87
N GLY A 42 21.66 14.19 1.33
CA GLY A 42 22.98 14.13 1.95
C GLY A 42 23.07 13.17 3.13
N ASN A 43 22.03 12.36 3.37
CA ASN A 43 22.01 11.38 4.45
C ASN A 43 22.98 10.22 4.17
N ILE A 44 23.68 9.77 5.21
CA ILE A 44 24.59 8.62 5.16
C ILE A 44 23.93 7.45 5.88
N ILE A 45 23.46 6.45 5.12
CA ILE A 45 22.88 5.22 5.66
C ILE A 45 23.96 4.16 5.85
N ARG A 46 24.02 3.55 7.04
CA ARG A 46 24.85 2.37 7.33
C ARG A 46 24.19 1.09 6.84
N ARG A 47 24.99 0.04 6.63
CA ARG A 47 24.50 -1.27 6.16
C ARG A 47 23.41 -1.86 7.06
N GLU A 48 23.54 -1.68 8.36
CA GLU A 48 22.58 -2.18 9.37
C GLU A 48 21.24 -1.44 9.27
N GLU A 49 21.29 -0.11 9.12
CA GLU A 49 20.12 0.75 8.96
C GLU A 49 19.38 0.44 7.65
N LEU A 50 20.12 0.21 6.56
CA LEU A 50 19.55 -0.22 5.28
C LEU A 50 18.83 -1.58 5.41
N ALA A 51 19.40 -2.52 6.17
CA ALA A 51 18.77 -3.82 6.41
C ALA A 51 17.47 -3.67 7.21
N ILE A 52 17.45 -2.75 8.19
CA ILE A 52 16.24 -2.46 8.98
C ILE A 52 15.16 -1.83 8.10
N LEU A 53 15.50 -0.80 7.30
CA LEU A 53 14.55 -0.16 6.37
C LEU A 53 13.94 -1.16 5.39
N ARG A 54 14.74 -2.10 4.88
CA ARG A 54 14.25 -3.19 4.01
C ARG A 54 13.34 -4.17 4.72
N ALA A 55 13.67 -4.53 5.96
CA ALA A 55 12.81 -5.41 6.76
C ALA A 55 11.45 -4.75 7.07
N MET A 56 11.46 -3.44 7.33
CA MET A 56 10.25 -2.65 7.53
C MET A 56 9.41 -2.57 6.26
N ASP A 57 10.03 -2.27 5.11
CA ASP A 57 9.35 -2.17 3.82
C ASP A 57 8.70 -3.50 3.41
N ALA A 58 9.44 -4.62 3.55
CA ALA A 58 8.91 -5.94 3.25
C ALA A 58 7.69 -6.29 4.10
N ARG A 59 7.72 -5.97 5.40
CA ARG A 59 6.56 -6.18 6.30
C ARG A 59 5.38 -5.29 5.91
N PHE A 60 5.63 -4.05 5.52
CA PHE A 60 4.58 -3.15 5.09
C PHE A 60 3.91 -3.63 3.81
N CYS A 61 4.68 -4.05 2.79
CA CYS A 61 4.12 -4.55 1.54
C CYS A 61 3.19 -5.74 1.78
N ILE A 62 3.57 -6.68 2.65
CA ILE A 62 2.74 -7.83 3.03
C ILE A 62 1.41 -7.36 3.65
N GLU A 63 1.47 -6.42 4.59
CA GLU A 63 0.28 -5.96 5.31
C GLU A 63 -0.68 -5.19 4.39
N ILE A 64 -0.15 -4.36 3.49
CA ILE A 64 -0.98 -3.63 2.51
C ILE A 64 -1.58 -4.56 1.48
N GLU A 65 -0.85 -5.59 1.06
CA GLU A 65 -1.40 -6.58 0.15
C GLU A 65 -2.59 -7.29 0.81
N ALA A 66 -2.45 -7.69 2.08
CA ALA A 66 -3.54 -8.27 2.87
C ALA A 66 -4.72 -7.30 3.05
N GLU A 67 -4.47 -6.02 3.34
CA GLU A 67 -5.54 -5.01 3.41
C GLU A 67 -6.22 -4.80 2.06
N SER A 68 -5.45 -4.72 0.98
CA SER A 68 -5.98 -4.55 -0.38
C SER A 68 -6.84 -5.73 -0.81
N GLU A 69 -6.46 -6.94 -0.41
CA GLU A 69 -7.24 -8.16 -0.64
C GLU A 69 -8.55 -8.14 0.17
N ALA A 70 -8.49 -7.74 1.44
CA ALA A 70 -9.69 -7.59 2.28
C ALA A 70 -10.65 -6.50 1.77
N ILE A 71 -10.13 -5.41 1.18
CA ILE A 71 -10.97 -4.39 0.51
C ILE A 71 -11.63 -4.99 -0.72
N ARG A 72 -10.88 -5.73 -1.53
CA ARG A 72 -11.40 -6.36 -2.75
C ARG A 72 -12.51 -7.37 -2.42
N GLU A 73 -12.33 -8.16 -1.36
CA GLU A 73 -13.36 -9.10 -0.88
C GLU A 73 -14.62 -8.36 -0.40
N ARG A 74 -14.48 -7.23 0.30
CA ARG A 74 -15.61 -6.37 0.70
C ARG A 74 -16.33 -5.76 -0.49
N ASP A 75 -15.59 -5.31 -1.50
CA ASP A 75 -16.14 -4.74 -2.73
C ASP A 75 -16.88 -5.80 -3.55
N ASP A 76 -16.34 -7.02 -3.66
CA ASP A 76 -16.98 -8.16 -4.30
C ASP A 76 -18.26 -8.58 -3.55
N ASP A 77 -18.24 -8.59 -2.22
CA ASP A 77 -19.42 -8.85 -1.37
C ASP A 77 -20.50 -7.76 -1.52
N LEU A 78 -20.10 -6.48 -1.58
CA LEU A 78 -20.99 -5.36 -1.85
C LEU A 78 -21.58 -5.42 -3.25
N ALA A 79 -20.80 -5.84 -4.26
CA ALA A 79 -21.26 -6.03 -5.62
C ALA A 79 -22.29 -7.16 -5.74
N CYS A 80 -22.19 -8.20 -4.90
CA CYS A 80 -23.17 -9.29 -4.85
C CYS A 80 -24.39 -8.98 -3.95
N ARG A 81 -24.39 -7.88 -3.18
CA ARG A 81 -25.57 -7.49 -2.37
C ARG A 81 -26.79 -7.24 -3.27
N PRO A 82 -27.97 -7.78 -2.93
CA PRO A 82 -29.14 -7.84 -3.79
C PRO A 82 -29.93 -6.52 -3.88
N THR A 83 -29.27 -5.38 -4.05
CA THR A 83 -29.97 -4.13 -4.41
C THR A 83 -30.58 -4.22 -5.82
N ASP A 84 -30.13 -5.18 -6.64
CA ASP A 84 -30.61 -5.44 -8.00
C ASP A 84 -31.77 -6.46 -8.09
N ARG A 85 -32.43 -6.81 -6.96
CA ARG A 85 -33.66 -7.65 -7.01
C ARG A 85 -34.91 -6.87 -7.44
N ARG A 86 -34.90 -5.53 -7.38
CA ARG A 86 -36.07 -4.70 -7.74
C ARG A 86 -36.23 -4.41 -9.24
N ARG A 87 -35.15 -4.40 -10.03
CA ARG A 87 -35.23 -4.16 -11.49
C ARG A 87 -35.77 -5.36 -12.27
N LYS A 88 -35.42 -6.60 -11.87
CA LYS A 88 -35.91 -7.82 -12.55
C LYS A 88 -37.40 -8.07 -12.35
N ARG A 89 -38.00 -7.67 -11.22
CA ARG A 89 -39.46 -7.79 -11.00
C ARG A 89 -40.28 -6.75 -11.79
N LYS A 90 -39.73 -5.57 -12.06
CA LYS A 90 -40.43 -4.52 -12.82
C LYS A 90 -40.52 -4.82 -14.32
N LEU A 91 -39.50 -5.48 -14.92
CA LEU A 91 -39.59 -5.94 -16.31
C LEU A 91 -40.53 -7.14 -16.49
N ALA A 92 -40.65 -8.03 -15.50
CA ALA A 92 -41.53 -9.20 -15.61
C ALA A 92 -43.04 -8.88 -15.52
N CYS A 93 -43.42 -7.69 -15.04
CA CYS A 93 -44.82 -7.30 -14.84
C CYS A 93 -45.37 -6.35 -15.93
N VAL A 94 -44.51 -5.79 -16.80
CA VAL A 94 -44.91 -4.85 -17.88
C VAL A 94 -45.21 -5.56 -19.20
N SER A 95 -44.88 -6.85 -19.32
CA SER A 95 -45.17 -7.68 -20.50
C SER A 95 -46.38 -8.61 -20.33
N LYS A 96 -47.36 -8.27 -19.49
CA LYS A 96 -48.61 -9.03 -19.38
C LYS A 96 -49.82 -8.12 -19.47
#